data_AF-A0A2R4WU40-F1
#
_entry.id   AF-A0A2R4WU40-F1
#
_cell.length_a   1.000
_cell.length_b   1.000
_cell.length_c   1.000
_cell.angle_alpha   90.00
_cell.angle_beta   90.00
_cell.angle_gamma   90.00
#
_symmetry.space_group_name_H-M   'P 1'
#
loop_
_entity.id
_entity.type
_entity.pdbx_description
1 polymer ?
#
loop_
_entity_poly.entity_id
_entity_poly.type
_entity_poly.pdbx_seq_one_letter_code
_entity_poly.pdbx_strand_id
1 'polypeptide(L)'
;MAARKTTKTAENKTTETKTTGAQKGTIARVMHEFKAGELERRDGEPVTDRRQAIAIALREAGASNQESPSANRSNFRRTRAKERDTRSQATRAALYDEARHRDIKGRSRMTRSELEQALNR
;
A
#
# COMPACT_ATOMS: atom_id res chain seq x y z
N MET A 1 -47.44 31.65 10.75
CA MET A 1 -46.48 31.11 11.73
C MET A 1 -46.46 29.60 11.59
N ALA A 2 -45.35 29.00 11.15
CA ALA A 2 -45.02 27.61 11.45
C ALA A 2 -43.51 27.41 11.20
N ALA A 3 -42.84 26.91 12.22
CA ALA A 3 -41.43 27.12 12.50
C ALA A 3 -40.48 26.28 11.63
N ARG A 4 -39.32 26.87 11.32
CA ARG A 4 -38.10 26.18 10.90
C ARG A 4 -37.76 25.10 11.93
N LYS A 5 -37.69 23.84 11.51
CA LYS A 5 -37.02 22.77 12.26
C LYS A 5 -35.68 22.49 11.59
N THR A 6 -34.68 23.27 11.98
CA THR A 6 -33.27 22.93 11.80
C THR A 6 -32.94 21.78 12.74
N THR A 7 -32.95 20.55 12.24
CA THR A 7 -32.41 19.41 12.98
C THR A 7 -30.93 19.25 12.67
N LYS A 8 -30.13 19.84 13.56
CA LYS A 8 -29.05 19.19 14.30
C LYS A 8 -27.97 18.50 13.46
N THR A 9 -26.88 19.25 13.26
CA THR A 9 -25.48 18.83 13.30
C THR A 9 -25.31 17.41 13.84
N ALA A 10 -25.24 16.43 12.93
CA ALA A 10 -24.72 15.11 13.24
C ALA A 10 -23.20 15.26 13.34
N GLU A 11 -22.76 15.18 14.58
CA GLU A 11 -21.38 15.11 15.04
C GLU A 11 -20.51 14.31 14.07
N ASN A 12 -19.56 15.00 13.44
CA ASN A 12 -18.52 14.42 12.62
C ASN A 12 -17.55 13.67 13.55
N LYS A 13 -17.96 12.49 14.03
CA LYS A 13 -17.09 11.51 14.67
C LYS A 13 -16.01 11.17 13.65
N THR A 14 -14.85 11.78 13.83
CA THR A 14 -13.62 11.52 13.11
C THR A 14 -13.30 10.04 13.31
N THR A 15 -13.75 9.20 12.38
CA THR A 15 -13.30 7.82 12.29
C THR A 15 -11.80 7.91 12.07
N GLU A 16 -11.00 7.40 13.02
CA GLU A 16 -9.57 7.23 12.79
C GLU A 16 -9.42 6.55 11.43
N THR A 17 -8.91 7.28 10.43
CA THR A 17 -8.71 6.79 9.07
C THR A 17 -7.53 5.83 9.07
N LYS A 18 -7.76 4.65 9.66
CA LYS A 18 -6.80 3.55 9.68
C LYS A 18 -6.62 3.09 8.24
N THR A 19 -5.38 3.11 7.77
CA THR A 19 -5.01 2.54 6.47
C THR A 19 -5.50 1.10 6.37
N THR A 20 -6.00 0.71 5.20
CA THR A 20 -6.47 -0.66 4.96
C THR A 20 -5.30 -1.65 4.96
N GLY A 21 -5.58 -2.95 5.11
CA GLY A 21 -4.53 -3.98 5.04
C GLY A 21 -3.71 -3.92 3.75
N ALA A 22 -4.37 -3.69 2.61
CA ALA A 22 -3.70 -3.55 1.32
C ALA A 22 -2.81 -2.30 1.25
N GLN A 23 -3.27 -1.17 1.81
CA GLN A 23 -2.45 0.05 1.91
C GLN A 23 -1.23 -0.16 2.82
N LYS A 24 -1.42 -0.83 3.96
CA LYS A 24 -0.31 -1.21 4.86
C LYS A 24 0.70 -2.11 4.16
N GLY A 25 0.23 -3.04 3.31
CA GLY A 25 1.10 -3.89 2.51
C GLY A 25 2.01 -3.10 1.57
N THR A 26 1.46 -2.12 0.85
CA THR A 26 2.25 -1.21 0.00
C THR A 26 3.23 -0.37 0.83
N ILE A 27 2.80 0.18 1.97
CA ILE A 27 3.70 0.92 2.87
C ILE A 27 4.86 0.03 3.33
N ALA A 28 4.55 -1.19 3.79
CA ALA A 28 5.55 -2.14 4.26
C ALA A 28 6.55 -2.53 3.16
N ARG A 29 6.08 -2.73 1.92
CA ARG A 29 6.94 -3.01 0.77
C ARG A 29 7.93 -1.87 0.52
N VAL A 30 7.45 -0.63 0.38
CA VAL A 30 8.31 0.54 0.13
C VAL A 30 9.32 0.73 1.26
N MET A 31 8.89 0.54 2.51
CA MET A 31 9.80 0.66 3.66
C MET A 31 10.81 -0.49 3.73
N HIS A 32 10.49 -1.66 3.18
CA HIS A 32 11.45 -2.76 3.04
C HIS A 32 12.51 -2.45 1.98
N GLU A 33 12.11 -1.94 0.82
CA GLU A 33 13.02 -1.47 -0.23
C GLU A 33 13.94 -0.37 0.30
N PHE A 34 13.41 0.59 1.05
CA PHE A 34 14.22 1.61 1.72
C PHE A 34 15.23 0.99 2.70
N LYS A 35 14.79 0.03 3.52
CA LYS A 35 15.67 -0.67 4.46
C LYS A 35 16.78 -1.47 3.74
N ALA A 36 16.50 -1.98 2.56
CA ALA A 36 17.46 -2.68 1.70
C ALA A 36 18.39 -1.72 0.93
N GLY A 37 18.08 -0.43 0.88
CA GLY A 37 18.80 0.55 0.05
C GLY A 37 18.39 0.53 -1.43
N GLU A 38 17.28 -0.12 -1.75
CA GLU A 38 16.76 -0.33 -3.11
C GLU A 38 15.67 0.68 -3.51
N LEU A 39 15.17 1.48 -2.56
CA LEU A 39 14.21 2.53 -2.86
C LEU A 39 14.94 3.68 -3.58
N GLU A 40 14.69 3.88 -4.87
CA GLU A 40 15.38 4.86 -5.69
C GLU A 40 14.61 6.17 -5.88
N ARG A 41 15.36 7.25 -6.06
CA ARG A 41 14.87 8.53 -6.59
C ARG A 41 14.78 8.46 -8.12
N ARG A 42 14.24 9.52 -8.73
CA ARG A 42 14.05 9.58 -10.18
C ARG A 42 15.34 9.56 -10.99
N ASP A 43 16.44 10.00 -10.39
CA ASP A 43 17.79 10.02 -10.95
C ASP A 43 18.51 8.66 -10.79
N GLY A 44 17.86 7.67 -10.18
CA GLY A 44 18.44 6.34 -9.91
C GLY A 44 19.28 6.28 -8.64
N GLU A 45 19.44 7.39 -7.91
CA GLU A 45 20.15 7.35 -6.64
C GLU A 45 19.24 6.83 -5.51
N PRO A 46 19.75 6.01 -4.58
CA PRO A 46 18.96 5.50 -3.48
C PRO A 46 18.44 6.64 -2.57
N VAL A 47 17.25 6.45 -2.02
CA VAL A 47 16.65 7.30 -1.01
C VAL A 47 17.32 6.99 0.32
N THR A 48 18.00 7.98 0.90
CA THR A 48 18.68 7.85 2.20
C THR A 48 17.89 8.47 3.34
N ASP A 49 17.02 9.45 3.06
CA ASP A 49 16.20 10.09 4.07
C ASP A 49 14.93 9.28 4.40
N ARG A 50 14.77 8.94 5.68
CA ARG A 50 13.63 8.16 6.15
C ARG A 50 12.30 8.91 5.99
N ARG A 51 12.27 10.24 6.11
CA ARG A 51 11.03 11.01 5.97
C ARG A 51 10.55 10.99 4.52
N GLN A 52 11.47 11.10 3.57
CA GLN A 52 11.20 10.95 2.15
C GLN A 52 10.67 9.54 1.83
N ALA A 53 11.28 8.49 2.38
CA ALA A 53 10.78 7.11 2.21
C ALA A 53 9.33 6.95 2.73
N ILE A 54 9.03 7.51 3.91
CA ILE A 54 7.66 7.51 4.46
C ILE A 54 6.70 8.28 3.54
N ALA A 55 7.11 9.43 3.00
CA ALA A 55 6.29 10.22 2.09
C ALA A 55 5.98 9.45 0.78
N ILE A 56 6.98 8.76 0.22
CA ILE A 56 6.81 7.89 -0.95
C ILE A 56 5.84 6.74 -0.60
N ALA A 57 6.05 6.06 0.53
CA ALA A 57 5.21 4.96 0.98
C ALA A 57 3.73 5.36 1.14
N LEU A 58 3.47 6.50 1.78
CA LEU A 58 2.10 7.01 1.95
C LEU A 58 1.46 7.40 0.62
N ARG A 59 2.22 8.02 -0.29
CA ARG A 59 1.73 8.39 -1.61
C ARG A 59 1.42 7.18 -2.48
N GLU A 60 2.31 6.19 -2.50
CA GLU A 60 2.10 4.94 -3.24
C GLU A 60 0.91 4.13 -2.72
N ALA A 61 0.70 4.14 -1.41
CA ALA A 61 -0.45 3.51 -0.77
C ALA A 61 -1.75 4.32 -0.92
N GLY A 62 -1.72 5.52 -1.50
CA GLY A 62 -2.88 6.41 -1.57
C GLY A 62 -3.42 6.80 -0.19
N ALA A 63 -2.53 6.97 0.77
CA ALA A 63 -2.82 7.34 2.15
C ALA A 63 -2.20 8.70 2.53
N SER A 64 -1.73 9.47 1.54
CA SER A 64 -1.15 10.79 1.77
C SER A 64 -2.22 11.79 2.21
N ASN A 65 -1.89 12.62 3.20
CA ASN A 65 -2.72 13.76 3.60
C ASN A 65 -2.47 15.02 2.74
N GLN A 66 -1.51 14.97 1.81
CA GLN A 66 -1.17 16.08 0.90
C GLN A 66 -1.87 15.98 -0.46
N GLU A 67 -2.54 14.85 -0.75
CA GLU A 67 -3.21 14.61 -2.02
C GLU A 67 -4.74 14.49 -1.84
N SER A 68 -5.49 14.84 -2.88
CA SER A 68 -6.95 14.69 -2.88
C SER A 68 -7.37 13.21 -2.80
N PRO A 69 -8.58 12.89 -2.31
CA PRO A 69 -9.07 11.51 -2.29
C PRO A 69 -9.13 10.83 -3.67
N SER A 70 -9.29 11.58 -4.76
CA SER A 70 -9.24 11.01 -6.12
C SER A 70 -7.81 10.67 -6.54
N ALA A 71 -6.85 11.55 -6.26
CA ALA A 71 -5.43 11.33 -6.54
C ALA A 71 -4.89 10.12 -5.75
N ASN A 72 -5.19 10.06 -4.45
CA ASN A 72 -4.86 8.93 -3.59
C ASN A 72 -5.40 7.60 -4.15
N ARG A 73 -6.68 7.55 -4.54
CA ARG A 73 -7.28 6.34 -5.15
C ARG A 73 -6.60 5.95 -6.47
N SER A 74 -6.26 6.94 -7.31
CA SER A 74 -5.57 6.71 -8.58
C SER A 74 -4.16 6.16 -8.38
N ASN A 75 -3.40 6.77 -7.45
CA ASN A 75 -2.05 6.33 -7.10
C ASN A 75 -2.05 4.91 -6.55
N PHE A 76 -2.91 4.62 -5.57
CA PHE A 76 -3.03 3.27 -5.02
C PHE A 76 -3.38 2.22 -6.09
N ARG A 77 -4.34 2.51 -6.99
CA ARG A 77 -4.70 1.61 -8.09
C ARG A 77 -3.52 1.36 -9.03
N ARG A 78 -2.82 2.43 -9.42
CA ARG A 78 -1.63 2.33 -10.30
C ARG A 78 -0.54 1.50 -9.65
N THR A 79 -0.23 1.75 -8.37
CA THR A 79 0.77 0.99 -7.62
C THR A 79 0.40 -0.48 -7.53
N ARG A 80 -0.84 -0.81 -7.16
CA ARG A 80 -1.30 -2.21 -7.08
C ARG A 80 -1.28 -2.92 -8.42
N ALA A 81 -1.60 -2.23 -9.50
CA ALA A 81 -1.51 -2.78 -10.85
C ALA A 81 -0.06 -3.14 -11.21
N LYS A 82 0.89 -2.24 -10.93
CA LYS A 82 2.33 -2.50 -11.13
C LYS A 82 2.83 -3.65 -10.26
N GLU A 83 2.50 -3.65 -8.97
CA GLU A 83 2.88 -4.73 -8.05
C GLU A 83 2.38 -6.10 -8.53
N ARG A 84 1.14 -6.17 -9.02
CA ARG A 84 0.57 -7.41 -9.55
C ARG A 84 1.32 -7.86 -10.82
N ASP A 85 1.61 -6.93 -11.72
CA ASP A 85 2.39 -7.23 -12.93
C ASP A 85 3.79 -7.76 -12.57
N THR A 86 4.51 -7.08 -11.68
CA THR A 86 5.82 -7.55 -11.18
C THR A 86 5.75 -8.95 -10.59
N ARG A 87 4.74 -9.25 -9.75
CA ARG A 87 4.55 -10.60 -9.18
C ARG A 87 4.20 -11.65 -10.23
N SER A 88 3.40 -11.29 -11.23
CA SER A 88 3.05 -12.22 -12.32
C SER A 88 4.27 -12.63 -13.16
N GLN A 89 5.32 -11.82 -13.17
CA GLN A 89 6.59 -12.09 -13.84
C GLN A 89 7.62 -12.76 -12.91
N ALA A 90 7.38 -12.75 -11.59
CA ALA A 90 8.30 -13.30 -10.60
C ALA A 90 8.37 -14.84 -10.63
N THR A 91 9.54 -15.35 -10.22
CA THR A 91 9.77 -16.79 -10.05
C THR A 91 9.04 -17.30 -8.81
N ARG A 92 8.81 -18.62 -8.75
CA ARG A 92 8.24 -19.25 -7.55
C ARG A 92 9.06 -18.94 -6.28
N ALA A 93 10.40 -18.91 -6.41
CA ALA A 93 11.29 -18.63 -5.30
C ALA A 93 11.11 -17.19 -4.77
N ALA A 94 11.08 -16.20 -5.65
CA ALA A 94 10.85 -14.81 -5.28
C ALA A 94 9.48 -14.62 -4.60
N LEU A 95 8.42 -15.25 -5.14
CA LEU A 95 7.09 -15.23 -4.52
C LEU A 95 7.06 -15.94 -3.16
N TYR A 96 7.84 -17.02 -2.99
CA TYR A 96 7.97 -17.72 -1.72
C TYR A 96 8.66 -16.85 -0.66
N ASP A 97 9.71 -16.11 -1.04
CA ASP A 97 10.41 -15.19 -0.17
C ASP A 97 9.50 -14.02 0.25
N GLU A 98 8.78 -13.40 -0.69
CA GLU A 98 7.79 -12.36 -0.39
C GLU A 98 6.68 -12.89 0.54
N ALA A 99 6.19 -14.12 0.28
CA ALA A 99 5.19 -14.77 1.12
C ALA A 99 5.72 -15.10 2.53
N ARG A 100 7.02 -15.38 2.67
CA ARG A 100 7.69 -15.53 3.97
C ARG A 100 7.70 -14.20 4.73
N HIS A 101 8.06 -13.11 4.08
CA HIS A 101 8.07 -11.78 4.70
C HIS A 101 6.68 -11.28 5.11
N ARG A 102 5.61 -11.76 4.46
CA ARG A 102 4.22 -11.46 4.81
C ARG A 102 3.56 -12.48 5.74
N ASP A 103 4.33 -13.42 6.29
CA ASP A 103 3.85 -14.47 7.19
C ASP A 103 2.66 -15.28 6.64
N ILE A 104 2.65 -15.52 5.31
CA ILE A 104 1.59 -16.29 4.67
C ILE A 104 1.71 -17.76 5.11
N LYS A 105 0.68 -18.24 5.81
CA LYS A 105 0.59 -19.62 6.26
C LYS A 105 0.45 -20.56 5.06
N GLY A 106 1.03 -21.76 5.15
CA GLY A 106 0.93 -22.76 4.08
C GLY A 106 1.75 -22.48 2.82
N ARG A 107 2.48 -21.35 2.76
CA ARG A 107 3.33 -20.95 1.62
C ARG A 107 4.25 -22.04 1.06
N SER A 108 4.76 -22.94 1.88
CA SER A 108 5.67 -24.02 1.45
C SER A 108 5.01 -25.07 0.56
N ARG A 109 3.68 -25.24 0.69
CA ARG A 109 2.89 -26.16 -0.12
C ARG A 109 2.28 -25.50 -1.35
N MET A 110 2.36 -24.17 -1.46
CA MET A 110 1.78 -23.43 -2.56
C MET A 110 2.63 -23.57 -3.84
N THR A 111 1.94 -23.72 -4.96
CA THR A 111 2.47 -23.57 -6.31
C THR A 111 2.81 -22.10 -6.59
N ARG A 112 3.51 -21.84 -7.70
CA ARG A 112 3.82 -20.46 -8.14
C ARG A 112 2.55 -19.60 -8.21
N SER A 113 1.50 -20.13 -8.85
CA SER A 113 0.24 -19.39 -9.04
C SER A 113 -0.50 -19.16 -7.72
N GLU A 114 -0.50 -20.14 -6.80
CA GLU A 114 -1.11 -19.97 -5.48
C GLU A 114 -0.37 -18.94 -4.62
N LEU A 115 0.97 -18.88 -4.70
CA LEU A 115 1.76 -17.84 -4.04
C LEU A 115 1.43 -16.46 -4.61
N GLU A 116 1.36 -16.33 -5.94
CA GLU A 116 0.98 -15.09 -6.61
C GLU A 116 -0.41 -14.61 -6.16
N GLN A 117 -1.40 -15.51 -6.16
CA GLN A 117 -2.75 -15.20 -5.70
C GLN A 117 -2.80 -14.82 -4.22
N ALA A 118 -2.03 -15.51 -3.37
CA ALA A 118 -1.98 -15.21 -1.93
C ALA A 118 -1.38 -13.82 -1.65
N LEU A 119 -0.41 -13.38 -2.46
CA LEU A 119 0.22 -12.06 -2.34
C LEU A 119 -0.61 -10.90 -2.89
N ASN A 120 -1.59 -11.20 -3.75
CA ASN A 120 -2.46 -10.20 -4.38
C ASN A 120 -3.73 -9.87 -3.58
N ARG A 121 -4.01 -10.61 -2.50
CA ARG A 121 -5.12 -10.36 -1.57
C ARG A 121 -4.77 -9.28 -0.55
#